data_AF-A0A5Q2MEW0-F1
#
_entry.id   AF-A0A5Q2MEW0-F1
#
_cell.length_a   1.000
_cell.length_b   1.000
_cell.length_c   1.000
_cell.angle_alpha   90.00
_cell.angle_beta   90.00
_cell.angle_gamma   90.00
#
_symmetry.space_group_name_H-M   'P 1'
#
loop_
_entity.id
_entity.type
_entity.pdbx_description
1 polymer ?
#
loop_
_entity_poly.entity_id
_entity_poly.type
_entity_poly.pdbx_seq_one_letter_code
_entity_poly.pdbx_strand_id
1 'polypeptide(L)'
;MLWRVRTTLADRPGNLASIALACGQAELNIVSLQVFPTTPLVTDELVVRAPEGWTDVRVAEVFERAGGATVAATRVDDDAIADPAIRYLRGVHEVLEDGRDIADVLHELLETEPPDVADYAGHDVMVLTRRDGSELQIGRAVPFTAVEHERARAMLSLVSDAGIDVPLITPSPLHDSIPAVREATLADIGLVSALHERCSVDTLYDRYQVPLKMPMTTRMARRLVVPDHGCALVVQVGADAVGHGVLALDDDVWTFRLIIEDAWQGQGIGALLLRQAAGRAKGEGAERLTFVTAGSNDGLLRAVGDAGFVARVERHDGNVHITVPLRDVREVRTG
;
A
#
# COMPACT_ATOMS: atom_id res chain seq x y z
N MET A 1 -22.39 -6.51 27.13
CA MET A 1 -21.86 -6.26 25.77
C MET A 1 -21.13 -4.92 25.76
N LEU A 2 -20.10 -4.75 24.93
CA LEU A 2 -19.36 -3.48 24.84
C LEU A 2 -19.79 -2.67 23.62
N TRP A 3 -19.84 -1.36 23.81
CA TRP A 3 -20.20 -0.38 22.80
C TRP A 3 -19.22 0.77 22.85
N ARG A 4 -18.68 1.16 21.70
CA ARG A 4 -18.03 2.45 21.52
C ARG A 4 -19.08 3.47 21.14
N VAL A 5 -19.11 4.58 21.84
CA VAL A 5 -20.00 5.71 21.57
C VAL A 5 -19.15 6.93 21.32
N ARG A 6 -19.25 7.50 20.12
CA ARG A 6 -18.66 8.81 19.79
C ARG A 6 -19.76 9.85 19.79
N THR A 7 -19.58 10.94 20.50
CA THR A 7 -20.56 12.03 20.60
C THR A 7 -19.88 13.39 20.68
N THR A 8 -20.51 14.41 20.10
CA THR A 8 -20.05 15.79 20.17
C THR A 8 -20.85 16.56 21.21
N LEU A 9 -20.17 17.29 22.08
CA LEU A 9 -20.74 18.12 23.13
C LEU A 9 -20.21 19.55 23.04
N ALA A 10 -20.91 20.51 23.65
CA ALA A 10 -20.31 21.82 23.87
C ALA A 10 -19.16 21.73 24.88
N ASP A 11 -18.06 22.44 24.66
CA ASP A 11 -16.93 22.46 25.58
C ASP A 11 -17.22 23.40 26.76
N ARG A 12 -17.98 22.88 27.75
CA ARG A 12 -18.34 23.59 28.98
C ARG A 12 -18.48 22.65 30.17
N PRO A 13 -18.24 23.13 31.40
CA PRO A 13 -18.41 22.33 32.61
C PRO A 13 -19.80 21.72 32.73
N GLY A 14 -19.85 20.46 33.19
CA GLY A 14 -21.09 19.75 33.53
C GLY A 14 -21.67 18.85 32.43
N ASN A 15 -21.29 19.02 31.16
CA ASN A 15 -21.82 18.18 30.07
C ASN A 15 -21.45 16.69 30.26
N LEU A 16 -20.20 16.38 30.58
CA LEU A 16 -19.78 15.01 30.88
C LEU A 16 -20.50 14.43 32.11
N ALA A 17 -20.82 15.25 33.11
CA ALA A 17 -21.57 14.82 34.28
C ALA A 17 -23.00 14.40 33.92
N SER A 18 -23.65 15.12 32.99
CA SER A 18 -24.96 14.74 32.46
C SER A 18 -24.91 13.39 31.73
N ILE A 19 -23.88 13.15 30.93
CA ILE A 19 -23.64 11.88 30.22
C ILE A 19 -23.43 10.74 31.24
N ALA A 20 -22.56 10.94 32.23
CA ALA A 20 -22.29 9.96 33.26
C ALA A 20 -23.54 9.62 34.09
N LEU A 21 -24.36 10.62 34.43
CA LEU A 21 -25.62 10.42 35.14
C LEU A 21 -26.62 9.61 34.31
N ALA A 22 -26.79 9.94 33.03
CA ALA A 22 -27.67 9.22 32.13
C ALA A 22 -27.22 7.77 31.93
N CYS A 23 -25.91 7.52 31.79
CA CYS A 23 -25.34 6.18 31.74
C CYS A 23 -25.65 5.40 33.03
N GLY A 24 -25.45 6.02 34.20
CA GLY A 24 -25.75 5.39 35.49
C GLY A 24 -27.21 5.02 35.66
N GLN A 25 -28.14 5.89 35.25
CA GLN A 25 -29.59 5.62 35.27
C GLN A 25 -30.00 4.50 34.30
N ALA A 26 -29.27 4.35 33.20
CA ALA A 26 -29.47 3.34 32.17
C ALA A 26 -28.73 2.01 32.45
N GLU A 27 -28.03 1.90 33.58
CA GLU A 27 -27.15 0.78 33.91
C GLU A 27 -26.02 0.53 32.88
N LEU A 28 -25.58 1.59 32.20
CA LEU A 28 -24.42 1.59 31.33
C LEU A 28 -23.17 1.92 32.14
N ASN A 29 -22.24 0.98 32.23
CA ASN A 29 -20.96 1.20 32.91
C ASN A 29 -19.94 1.78 31.93
N ILE A 30 -19.45 3.00 32.17
CA ILE A 30 -18.37 3.61 31.38
C ILE A 30 -17.04 2.94 31.77
N VAL A 31 -16.43 2.23 30.83
CA VAL A 31 -15.17 1.49 31.06
C VAL A 31 -13.94 2.24 30.54
N SER A 32 -14.13 3.14 29.58
CA SER A 32 -13.06 4.00 29.04
C SER A 32 -13.68 5.31 28.52
N LEU A 33 -12.92 6.39 28.60
CA LEU A 33 -13.27 7.71 28.08
C LEU A 33 -12.03 8.34 27.44
N GLN A 34 -12.16 8.77 26.20
CA GLN A 34 -11.22 9.65 25.53
C GLN A 34 -11.92 10.95 25.16
N VAL A 35 -11.24 12.06 25.40
CA VAL A 35 -11.76 13.41 25.16
C VAL A 35 -10.93 14.04 24.04
N PHE A 36 -11.61 14.51 23.01
CA PHE A 36 -11.03 15.13 21.83
C PHE A 36 -11.49 16.60 21.74
N PRO A 37 -10.74 17.55 22.32
CA PRO A 37 -11.13 18.95 22.33
C PRO A 37 -11.15 19.54 20.92
N THR A 38 -12.19 20.29 20.57
CA THR A 38 -12.34 21.00 19.29
C THR A 38 -13.11 22.29 19.52
N THR A 39 -12.49 23.26 20.20
CA THR A 39 -13.18 24.48 20.67
C THR A 39 -13.99 25.16 19.56
N PRO A 40 -15.28 25.46 19.77
CA PRO A 40 -16.02 25.47 21.04
C PRO A 40 -16.72 24.15 21.42
N LEU A 41 -16.44 23.06 20.72
CA LEU A 41 -17.01 21.74 20.94
C LEU A 41 -15.95 20.77 21.50
N VAL A 42 -16.41 19.60 21.91
CA VAL A 42 -15.56 18.48 22.30
C VAL A 42 -16.19 17.22 21.76
N THR A 43 -15.39 16.36 21.12
CA THR A 43 -15.83 15.02 20.75
C THR A 43 -15.37 14.07 21.84
N ASP A 44 -16.29 13.39 22.51
CA ASP A 44 -15.97 12.36 23.47
C ASP A 44 -16.20 10.99 22.84
N GLU A 45 -15.26 10.09 23.08
CA GLU A 45 -15.40 8.67 22.77
C GLU A 45 -15.41 7.87 24.06
N LEU A 46 -16.50 7.16 24.28
CA LEU A 46 -16.72 6.36 25.47
C LEU A 46 -16.84 4.89 25.06
N VAL A 47 -16.17 4.02 25.78
CA VAL A 47 -16.50 2.59 25.74
C VAL A 47 -17.40 2.32 26.94
N VAL A 48 -18.60 1.78 26.69
CA VAL A 48 -19.57 1.44 27.72
C VAL A 48 -19.92 -0.04 27.68
N ARG A 49 -20.08 -0.62 28.87
CA ARG A 49 -20.63 -1.95 29.05
C ARG A 49 -22.12 -1.84 29.30
N ALA A 50 -22.90 -2.34 28.34
CA ALA A 50 -24.36 -2.41 28.43
C ALA A 50 -24.84 -3.80 28.88
N PRO A 51 -26.02 -3.88 29.53
CA PRO A 51 -26.72 -5.14 29.76
C PRO A 51 -26.98 -5.94 28.47
N GLU A 52 -27.28 -7.24 28.59
CA GLU A 52 -27.64 -8.06 27.43
C GLU A 52 -28.92 -7.56 26.74
N GLY A 53 -28.99 -7.71 25.42
CA GLY A 53 -30.15 -7.32 24.62
C GLY A 53 -30.24 -5.82 24.28
N TRP A 54 -29.25 -5.01 24.67
CA TRP A 54 -29.14 -3.62 24.23
C TRP A 54 -28.73 -3.53 22.76
N THR A 55 -29.32 -2.58 22.02
CA THR A 55 -29.01 -2.27 20.62
C THR A 55 -28.22 -0.97 20.52
N ASP A 56 -27.57 -0.76 19.38
CA ASP A 56 -26.90 0.48 18.97
C ASP A 56 -27.80 1.70 19.14
N VAL A 57 -29.04 1.64 18.61
CA VAL A 57 -30.04 2.72 18.70
C VAL A 57 -30.34 3.06 20.16
N ARG A 58 -30.55 2.04 21.01
CA ARG A 58 -30.89 2.26 22.42
C ARG A 58 -29.73 2.86 23.21
N VAL A 59 -28.50 2.45 22.90
CA VAL A 59 -27.30 3.08 23.48
C VAL A 59 -27.20 4.54 23.02
N ALA A 60 -27.33 4.82 21.72
CA ALA A 60 -27.27 6.17 21.18
C ALA A 60 -28.30 7.11 21.82
N GLU A 61 -29.54 6.67 21.98
CA GLU A 61 -30.62 7.44 22.62
C GLU A 61 -30.28 7.94 24.03
N VAL A 62 -29.51 7.17 24.82
CA VAL A 62 -29.10 7.58 26.17
C VAL A 62 -28.18 8.80 26.10
N PHE A 63 -27.23 8.80 25.16
CA PHE A 63 -26.27 9.88 24.97
C PHE A 63 -26.92 11.11 24.35
N GLU A 64 -27.83 10.93 23.39
CA GLU A 64 -28.59 12.02 22.78
C GLU A 64 -29.45 12.76 23.82
N ARG A 65 -30.18 12.03 24.67
CA ARG A 65 -30.99 12.63 25.74
C ARG A 65 -30.15 13.37 26.78
N ALA A 66 -28.90 12.95 26.97
CA ALA A 66 -27.95 13.60 27.85
C ALA A 66 -27.29 14.85 27.24
N GLY A 67 -27.64 15.21 26.01
CA GLY A 67 -27.17 16.42 25.31
C GLY A 67 -26.07 16.16 24.28
N GLY A 68 -25.77 14.89 23.98
CA GLY A 68 -24.86 14.50 22.90
C GLY A 68 -25.43 14.80 21.53
N ALA A 69 -24.62 15.42 20.66
CA ALA A 69 -24.89 15.58 19.24
C ALA A 69 -24.06 14.58 18.43
N THR A 70 -24.48 14.33 17.17
CA THR A 70 -23.78 13.44 16.22
C THR A 70 -23.34 12.12 16.86
N VAL A 71 -24.28 11.47 17.56
CA VAL A 71 -24.00 10.25 18.32
C VAL A 71 -23.88 9.06 17.37
N ALA A 72 -22.78 8.34 17.46
CA ALA A 72 -22.59 7.07 16.79
C ALA A 72 -22.25 6.00 17.82
N ALA A 73 -23.00 4.89 17.82
CA ALA A 73 -22.77 3.75 18.70
C ALA A 73 -22.44 2.52 17.87
N THR A 74 -21.26 1.95 18.09
CA THR A 74 -20.78 0.76 17.36
C THR A 74 -20.43 -0.33 18.36
N ARG A 75 -20.80 -1.57 18.06
CA ARG A 75 -20.44 -2.72 18.89
C ARG A 75 -18.94 -2.98 18.77
N VAL A 76 -18.30 -3.28 19.89
CA VAL A 76 -16.85 -3.54 19.97
C VAL A 76 -16.57 -4.77 20.83
N ASP A 77 -15.40 -5.36 20.61
CA ASP A 77 -14.90 -6.48 21.42
C ASP A 77 -14.05 -5.98 22.60
N ASP A 78 -13.60 -6.90 23.45
CA ASP A 78 -12.88 -6.57 24.70
C ASP A 78 -11.58 -5.79 24.47
N ASP A 79 -10.99 -5.89 23.28
CA ASP A 79 -9.81 -5.10 22.90
C ASP A 79 -10.08 -3.60 23.01
N ALA A 80 -11.30 -3.11 22.80
CA ALA A 80 -11.62 -1.69 22.91
C ALA A 80 -11.38 -1.10 24.33
N ILE A 81 -11.23 -1.95 25.35
CA ILE A 81 -10.91 -1.53 26.72
C ILE A 81 -9.41 -1.25 26.91
N ALA A 82 -8.56 -1.77 26.02
CA ALA A 82 -7.12 -1.64 26.17
C ALA A 82 -6.69 -0.16 26.23
N ASP A 83 -5.81 0.14 27.18
CA ASP A 83 -5.29 1.48 27.39
C ASP A 83 -4.65 2.02 26.11
N PRO A 84 -5.08 3.19 25.61
CA PRO A 84 -4.58 3.73 24.36
C PRO A 84 -3.07 3.95 24.38
N ALA A 85 -2.50 4.46 25.48
CA ALA A 85 -1.07 4.75 25.55
C ALA A 85 -0.25 3.47 25.45
N ILE A 86 -0.63 2.40 26.16
CA ILE A 86 0.00 1.09 26.06
C ILE A 86 -0.14 0.53 24.64
N ARG A 87 -1.30 0.72 24.00
CA ARG A 87 -1.54 0.26 22.63
C ARG A 87 -0.58 0.91 21.64
N TYR A 88 -0.42 2.24 21.69
CA TYR A 88 0.52 2.95 20.83
C TYR A 88 1.98 2.56 21.14
N LEU A 89 2.36 2.38 22.40
CA LEU A 89 3.71 1.91 22.76
C LEU A 89 3.99 0.49 22.27
N ARG A 90 2.99 -0.41 22.34
CA ARG A 90 3.09 -1.74 21.76
C ARG A 90 3.18 -1.68 20.23
N GLY A 91 2.39 -0.83 19.59
CA GLY A 91 2.49 -0.60 18.15
C GLY A 91 3.88 -0.12 17.75
N VAL A 92 4.50 0.78 18.51
CA VAL A 92 5.91 1.16 18.29
C VAL A 92 6.83 -0.05 18.42
N HIS A 93 6.66 -0.88 19.45
CA HIS A 93 7.45 -2.11 19.62
C HIS A 93 7.29 -3.08 18.45
N GLU A 94 6.07 -3.30 17.96
CA GLU A 94 5.78 -4.17 16.81
C GLU A 94 6.46 -3.65 15.53
N VAL A 95 6.53 -2.33 15.35
CA VAL A 95 7.26 -1.76 14.20
C VAL A 95 8.77 -1.93 14.37
N LEU A 96 9.31 -1.63 15.56
CA LEU A 96 10.75 -1.61 15.79
C LEU A 96 11.38 -3.01 15.91
N GLU A 97 10.71 -3.95 16.57
CA GLU A 97 11.27 -5.27 16.91
C GLU A 97 10.69 -6.38 16.02
N ASP A 98 9.38 -6.32 15.72
CA ASP A 98 8.71 -7.34 14.90
C ASP A 98 8.73 -7.01 13.40
N GLY A 99 9.24 -5.83 13.03
CA GLY A 99 9.41 -5.39 11.64
C GLY A 99 8.09 -5.16 10.89
N ARG A 100 7.01 -4.87 11.61
CA ARG A 100 5.71 -4.56 11.00
C ARG A 100 5.74 -3.21 10.29
N ASP A 101 5.00 -3.10 9.19
CA ASP A 101 4.83 -1.81 8.52
C ASP A 101 4.02 -0.85 9.40
N ILE A 102 4.54 0.37 9.57
CA ILE A 102 3.90 1.41 10.38
C ILE A 102 2.52 1.80 9.86
N ALA A 103 2.28 1.70 8.55
CA ALA A 103 0.96 1.95 7.98
C ALA A 103 -0.03 0.93 8.53
N ASP A 104 0.29 -0.36 8.49
CA ASP A 104 -0.62 -1.42 8.98
C ASP A 104 -0.92 -1.23 10.47
N VAL A 105 0.11 -0.97 11.27
CA VAL A 105 -0.06 -0.72 12.70
C VAL A 105 -0.91 0.53 12.94
N LEU A 106 -0.72 1.61 12.18
CA LEU A 106 -1.56 2.81 12.29
C LEU A 106 -3.00 2.55 11.83
N HIS A 107 -3.25 1.71 10.82
CA HIS A 107 -4.61 1.33 10.40
C HIS A 107 -5.35 0.60 11.52
N GLU A 108 -4.66 -0.29 12.23
CA GLU A 108 -5.21 -1.00 13.40
C GLU A 108 -5.43 -0.05 14.59
N LEU A 109 -4.45 0.79 14.92
CA LEU A 109 -4.52 1.73 16.04
C LEU A 109 -5.58 2.82 15.85
N LEU A 110 -5.80 3.25 14.62
CA LEU A 110 -6.81 4.25 14.24
C LEU A 110 -8.15 3.63 13.84
N GLU A 111 -8.22 2.29 13.86
CA GLU A 111 -9.39 1.47 13.55
C GLU A 111 -10.04 1.88 12.23
N THR A 112 -9.21 1.96 11.19
CA THR A 112 -9.64 2.37 9.85
C THR A 112 -10.11 1.20 8.99
N GLU A 113 -10.16 -0.01 9.54
CA GLU A 113 -10.81 -1.15 8.90
C GLU A 113 -12.29 -0.82 8.65
N PRO A 114 -12.77 -0.94 7.41
CA PRO A 114 -14.10 -0.48 7.04
C PRO A 114 -15.18 -1.40 7.63
N PRO A 115 -16.26 -0.86 8.22
CA PRO A 115 -17.52 -1.59 8.18
C PRO A 115 -18.00 -1.61 6.73
N ASP A 116 -18.49 -2.78 6.30
CA ASP A 116 -19.06 -3.02 4.97
C ASP A 116 -20.35 -2.23 4.78
N VAL A 117 -20.25 -0.99 4.28
CA VAL A 117 -21.41 -0.23 3.78
C VAL A 117 -20.99 0.78 2.72
N ALA A 118 -21.35 0.46 1.47
CA ALA A 118 -21.28 1.33 0.31
C ALA A 118 -22.31 2.47 0.44
N ASP A 119 -21.89 3.65 0.92
CA ASP A 119 -22.44 5.00 0.60
C ASP A 119 -22.12 6.00 1.73
N TYR A 120 -20.88 6.46 1.83
CA TYR A 120 -20.57 7.66 2.64
C TYR A 120 -19.80 8.70 1.84
N ALA A 121 -20.46 9.83 1.58
CA ALA A 121 -19.86 11.05 1.08
C ALA A 121 -19.09 11.75 2.21
N GLY A 122 -17.78 11.50 2.29
CA GLY A 122 -16.88 12.17 3.23
C GLY A 122 -15.79 11.23 3.73
N HIS A 123 -14.74 11.04 2.94
CA HIS A 123 -13.51 10.41 3.42
C HIS A 123 -12.63 11.51 4.01
N ASP A 124 -12.36 11.45 5.32
CA ASP A 124 -11.28 12.25 5.88
C ASP A 124 -9.97 11.49 5.68
N VAL A 125 -8.95 12.22 5.23
CA VAL A 125 -7.64 11.64 4.87
C VAL A 125 -6.57 12.33 5.70
N MET A 126 -5.97 11.56 6.59
CA MET A 126 -4.79 11.96 7.34
C MET A 126 -3.56 11.70 6.46
N VAL A 127 -2.77 12.75 6.22
CA VAL A 127 -1.49 12.67 5.51
C VAL A 127 -0.36 12.91 6.51
N LEU A 128 0.54 11.95 6.62
CA LEU A 128 1.73 12.00 7.48
C LEU A 128 2.98 11.98 6.61
N THR A 129 3.93 12.85 6.89
CA THR A 129 5.20 12.91 6.16
C THR A 129 6.27 12.10 6.90
N ARG A 130 6.83 11.09 6.23
CA ARG A 130 7.95 10.29 6.73
C ARG A 130 9.26 11.09 6.67
N ARG A 131 10.30 10.64 7.36
CA ARG A 131 11.59 11.35 7.40
C ARG A 131 12.26 11.45 6.02
N ASP A 132 12.02 10.48 5.15
CA ASP A 132 12.50 10.47 3.76
C ASP A 132 11.70 11.41 2.81
N GLY A 133 10.67 12.08 3.33
CA GLY A 133 9.80 12.97 2.57
C GLY A 133 8.63 12.28 1.88
N SER A 134 8.50 10.96 1.97
CA SER A 134 7.34 10.23 1.45
C SER A 134 6.08 10.49 2.30
N GLU A 135 4.91 10.37 1.67
CA GLU A 135 3.63 10.56 2.34
C GLU A 135 2.98 9.22 2.68
N LEU A 136 2.56 9.06 3.93
CA LEU A 136 1.66 8.01 4.39
C LEU A 136 0.24 8.59 4.49
N GLN A 137 -0.69 8.01 3.73
CA GLN A 137 -2.09 8.44 3.73
C GLN A 137 -2.96 7.38 4.42
N ILE A 138 -3.79 7.82 5.36
CA ILE A 138 -4.74 6.97 6.07
C ILE A 138 -6.12 7.62 5.96
N GLY A 139 -7.09 6.88 5.43
CA GLY A 139 -8.44 7.38 5.20
C GLY A 139 -9.50 6.61 5.99
N ARG A 140 -10.52 7.30 6.49
CA ARG A 140 -11.73 6.64 7.03
C ARG A 140 -12.98 7.51 6.85
N ALA A 141 -14.17 6.92 7.02
CA ALA A 141 -15.46 7.60 6.83
C ALA A 141 -15.82 8.59 7.95
N VAL A 142 -15.23 8.45 9.14
CA VAL A 142 -15.44 9.36 10.27
C VAL A 142 -14.21 10.28 10.39
N PRO A 143 -14.39 11.62 10.52
CA PRO A 143 -13.26 12.53 10.63
C PRO A 143 -12.25 12.14 11.72
N PHE A 144 -10.97 12.35 11.44
CA PHE A 144 -9.90 12.26 12.41
C PHE A 144 -9.91 13.48 13.32
N THR A 145 -9.70 13.22 14.61
CA THR A 145 -9.52 14.25 15.62
C THR A 145 -8.08 14.79 15.57
N ALA A 146 -7.86 15.99 16.12
CA ALA A 146 -6.50 16.53 16.25
C ALA A 146 -5.59 15.63 17.11
N VAL A 147 -6.13 14.96 18.12
CA VAL A 147 -5.35 14.04 18.98
C VAL A 147 -4.93 12.79 18.21
N GLU A 148 -5.81 12.23 17.37
CA GLU A 148 -5.44 11.10 16.50
C GLU A 148 -4.32 11.51 15.53
N HIS A 149 -4.40 12.72 14.95
CA HIS A 149 -3.32 13.31 14.15
C HIS A 149 -1.99 13.41 14.92
N GLU A 150 -2.02 13.98 16.13
CA GLU A 150 -0.80 14.14 16.92
C GLU A 150 -0.22 12.81 17.39
N ARG A 151 -1.06 11.83 17.79
CA ARG A 151 -0.58 10.50 18.18
C ARG A 151 0.07 9.77 17.01
N ALA A 152 -0.56 9.81 15.84
CA ALA A 152 -0.01 9.18 14.64
C ALA A 152 1.30 9.86 14.20
N ARG A 153 1.37 11.20 14.25
CA ARG A 153 2.60 11.96 13.97
C ARG A 153 3.71 11.67 14.97
N ALA A 154 3.38 11.59 16.26
CA ALA A 154 4.34 11.29 17.32
C ALA A 154 4.89 9.85 17.17
N MET A 155 4.02 8.88 16.90
CA MET A 155 4.43 7.50 16.62
C MET A 155 5.32 7.42 15.38
N LEU A 156 4.94 8.07 14.28
CA LEU A 156 5.76 8.15 13.09
C LEU A 156 7.14 8.74 13.42
N SER A 157 7.18 9.92 14.05
CA SER A 157 8.44 10.56 14.46
C SER A 157 9.35 9.65 15.29
N LEU A 158 8.80 8.88 16.24
CA LEU A 158 9.57 7.97 17.09
C LEU A 158 10.19 6.83 16.29
N VAL A 159 9.41 6.23 15.39
CA VAL A 159 9.87 5.16 14.52
C VAL A 159 10.88 5.71 13.49
N SER A 160 10.70 6.96 13.04
CA SER A 160 11.60 7.67 12.13
C SER A 160 12.95 7.94 12.76
N ASP A 161 12.94 8.36 14.02
CA ASP A 161 14.15 8.64 14.77
C ASP A 161 14.98 7.38 15.02
N ALA A 162 14.33 6.22 15.13
CA ALA A 162 14.97 4.92 15.21
C ALA A 162 15.52 4.41 13.85
N GLY A 163 15.21 5.08 12.73
CA GLY A 163 15.63 4.67 11.39
C GLY A 163 14.80 3.52 10.80
N ILE A 164 13.62 3.26 11.36
CA ILE A 164 12.72 2.15 11.01
C ILE A 164 11.41 2.67 10.38
N ASP A 165 11.24 4.00 10.20
CA ASP A 165 10.04 4.54 9.49
C ASP A 165 10.13 4.43 7.99
N VAL A 166 11.28 4.01 7.49
CA VAL A 166 11.44 3.68 6.10
C VAL A 166 10.63 2.40 5.88
N PRO A 167 9.61 2.40 4.99
CA PRO A 167 9.01 1.14 4.60
C PRO A 167 10.14 0.17 4.26
N LEU A 168 10.01 -1.11 4.62
CA LEU A 168 11.02 -2.15 4.33
C LEU A 168 11.46 -2.13 2.85
N ILE A 169 10.67 -1.47 1.99
CA ILE A 169 10.99 -1.17 0.60
C ILE A 169 10.54 0.27 0.25
N THR A 170 11.41 1.24 0.49
CA THR A 170 11.38 2.56 -0.17
C THR A 170 11.59 2.41 -1.69
N PRO A 171 11.08 3.32 -2.55
CA PRO A 171 11.73 3.56 -3.84
C PRO A 171 13.21 3.81 -3.55
N SER A 172 14.10 2.96 -4.06
CA SER A 172 15.52 3.24 -3.92
C SER A 172 15.74 4.66 -4.45
N PRO A 173 16.26 5.62 -3.64
CA PRO A 173 16.67 6.90 -4.16
C PRO A 173 17.65 6.63 -5.30
N LEU A 174 17.66 7.50 -6.32
CA LEU A 174 18.73 7.56 -7.32
C LEU A 174 20.08 7.73 -6.60
N HIS A 175 20.65 6.64 -6.12
CA HIS A 175 22.02 6.57 -5.67
C HIS A 175 22.89 6.41 -6.91
N ASP A 176 24.14 6.85 -6.87
CA ASP A 176 25.20 6.48 -7.83
C ASP A 176 25.49 4.96 -7.88
N SER A 177 24.61 4.14 -7.30
CA SER A 177 24.63 2.69 -7.36
C SER A 177 24.29 2.24 -8.77
N ILE A 178 25.24 1.56 -9.42
CA ILE A 178 25.08 1.05 -10.77
C ILE A 178 23.96 0.01 -10.78
N PRO A 179 22.88 0.20 -11.58
CA PRO A 179 21.80 -0.78 -11.68
C PRO A 179 22.36 -2.13 -12.15
N ALA A 180 22.18 -3.17 -11.34
CA ALA A 180 22.62 -4.52 -11.63
C ALA A 180 21.43 -5.32 -12.16
N VAL A 181 21.59 -5.93 -13.35
CA VAL A 181 20.59 -6.88 -13.86
C VAL A 181 21.03 -8.29 -13.53
N ARG A 182 20.13 -9.05 -12.91
CA ARG A 182 20.34 -10.47 -12.62
C ARG A 182 19.08 -11.27 -12.89
N GLU A 183 19.23 -12.58 -12.94
CA GLU A 183 18.08 -13.49 -12.98
C GLU A 183 17.35 -13.49 -11.63
N ALA A 184 16.03 -13.60 -11.69
CA ALA A 184 15.19 -13.73 -10.52
C ALA A 184 15.20 -15.19 -10.01
N THR A 185 15.08 -15.36 -8.71
CA THR A 185 14.95 -16.64 -8.01
C THR A 185 13.75 -16.59 -7.08
N LEU A 186 13.29 -17.72 -6.56
CA LEU A 186 12.15 -17.76 -5.62
C LEU A 186 12.31 -16.83 -4.39
N ALA A 187 13.54 -16.46 -4.01
CA ALA A 187 13.80 -15.48 -2.95
C ALA A 187 13.33 -14.06 -3.30
N ASP A 188 13.19 -13.74 -4.59
CA ASP A 188 12.81 -12.43 -5.10
C ASP A 188 11.28 -12.20 -5.15
N ILE A 189 10.48 -13.16 -4.67
CA ILE A 189 9.02 -13.01 -4.59
C ILE A 189 8.64 -11.73 -3.82
N GLY A 190 9.30 -11.45 -2.70
CA GLY A 190 9.07 -10.23 -1.92
C GLY A 190 9.47 -8.98 -2.70
N LEU A 191 10.68 -8.97 -3.28
CA LEU A 191 11.19 -7.83 -4.06
C LEU A 191 10.32 -7.49 -5.26
N VAL A 192 9.88 -8.50 -6.02
CA VAL A 192 8.99 -8.31 -7.17
C VAL A 192 7.61 -7.86 -6.72
N SER A 193 7.07 -8.40 -5.61
CA SER A 193 5.77 -7.95 -5.10
C SER A 193 5.78 -6.48 -4.73
N ALA A 194 6.81 -6.07 -3.99
CA ALA A 194 6.98 -4.69 -3.56
C ALA A 194 7.25 -3.72 -4.71
N LEU A 195 8.03 -4.12 -5.73
CA LEU A 195 8.18 -3.33 -6.95
C LEU A 195 6.83 -2.97 -7.57
N HIS A 196 5.90 -3.94 -7.63
CA HIS A 196 4.57 -3.70 -8.20
C HIS A 196 3.68 -2.86 -7.29
N GLU A 197 3.81 -2.99 -5.97
CA GLU A 197 3.09 -2.14 -5.00
C GLU A 197 3.49 -0.68 -5.09
N ARG A 198 4.75 -0.40 -5.46
CA ARG A 198 5.24 0.98 -5.69
C ARG A 198 4.89 1.55 -7.07
N CYS A 199 4.53 0.71 -8.04
CA CYS A 199 4.18 1.16 -9.38
C CYS A 199 2.81 1.84 -9.39
N SER A 200 2.68 2.92 -10.17
CA SER A 200 1.40 3.57 -10.39
C SER A 200 0.38 2.64 -11.06
N VAL A 201 -0.90 2.98 -10.92
CA VAL A 201 -2.00 2.28 -11.61
C VAL A 201 -1.77 2.28 -13.13
N ASP A 202 -1.26 3.38 -13.69
CA ASP A 202 -0.96 3.49 -15.12
C ASP A 202 0.17 2.56 -15.54
N THR A 203 1.27 2.52 -14.78
CA THR A 203 2.41 1.62 -15.04
C THR A 203 1.98 0.14 -14.96
N LEU A 204 1.13 -0.21 -13.98
CA LEU A 204 0.56 -1.56 -13.88
C LEU A 204 -0.40 -1.86 -15.04
N TYR A 205 -1.26 -0.92 -15.41
CA TYR A 205 -2.20 -1.09 -16.51
C TYR A 205 -1.45 -1.29 -17.83
N ASP A 206 -0.43 -0.50 -18.11
CA ASP A 206 0.42 -0.66 -19.30
C ASP A 206 1.04 -2.07 -19.36
N ARG A 207 1.46 -2.60 -18.21
CA ARG A 207 2.09 -3.92 -18.09
C ARG A 207 1.10 -5.08 -18.31
N TYR A 208 -0.09 -4.98 -17.73
CA TYR A 208 -1.03 -6.10 -17.58
C TYR A 208 -2.29 -5.99 -18.43
N GLN A 209 -2.63 -4.80 -18.91
CA GLN A 209 -3.84 -4.45 -19.67
C GLN A 209 -5.16 -4.78 -18.95
N VAL A 210 -5.09 -5.02 -17.64
CA VAL A 210 -6.23 -5.24 -16.76
C VAL A 210 -5.96 -4.55 -15.41
N PRO A 211 -6.99 -4.03 -14.73
CA PRO A 211 -6.84 -3.54 -13.37
C PRO A 211 -6.34 -4.66 -12.46
N LEU A 212 -5.14 -4.49 -11.90
CA LEU A 212 -4.59 -5.41 -10.93
C LEU A 212 -5.13 -5.06 -9.54
N LYS A 213 -5.62 -6.06 -8.80
CA LYS A 213 -5.88 -5.89 -7.37
C LYS A 213 -4.57 -6.00 -6.61
N MET A 214 -4.31 -5.03 -5.74
CA MET A 214 -3.18 -5.01 -4.84
C MET A 214 -3.64 -5.28 -3.40
N PRO A 215 -2.81 -5.89 -2.54
CA PRO A 215 -1.50 -6.49 -2.87
C PRO A 215 -1.65 -7.74 -3.75
N MET A 216 -0.60 -8.07 -4.51
CA MET A 216 -0.66 -9.23 -5.39
C MET A 216 -0.68 -10.54 -4.60
N THR A 217 -1.39 -11.55 -5.12
CA THR A 217 -1.34 -12.88 -4.50
C THR A 217 0.06 -13.49 -4.64
N THR A 218 0.52 -14.24 -3.64
CA THR A 218 1.81 -14.99 -3.69
C THR A 218 1.90 -15.90 -4.92
N ARG A 219 0.77 -16.46 -5.37
CA ARG A 219 0.70 -17.27 -6.59
C ARG A 219 1.04 -16.47 -7.85
N MET A 220 0.59 -15.22 -7.96
CA MET A 220 0.95 -14.34 -9.08
C MET A 220 2.42 -13.98 -9.01
N ALA A 221 2.90 -13.52 -7.85
CA ALA A 221 4.31 -13.16 -7.64
C ALA A 221 5.25 -14.31 -8.02
N ARG A 222 4.93 -15.55 -7.61
CA ARG A 222 5.70 -16.74 -7.96
C ARG A 222 5.81 -16.95 -9.48
N ARG A 223 4.73 -16.74 -10.24
CA ARG A 223 4.73 -16.87 -11.71
C ARG A 223 5.55 -15.78 -12.40
N LEU A 224 5.66 -14.61 -11.79
CA LEU A 224 6.48 -13.50 -12.30
C LEU A 224 7.97 -13.73 -12.06
N VAL A 225 8.32 -14.51 -11.05
CA VAL A 225 9.72 -14.81 -10.69
C VAL A 225 10.21 -16.10 -11.33
N VAL A 226 9.35 -17.11 -11.45
CA VAL A 226 9.67 -18.39 -12.08
C VAL A 226 8.60 -18.68 -13.14
N PRO A 227 8.79 -18.23 -14.39
CA PRO A 227 7.89 -18.58 -15.48
C PRO A 227 8.02 -20.07 -15.83
N ASP A 228 6.96 -20.64 -16.43
CA ASP A 228 6.95 -22.06 -16.80
C ASP A 228 8.03 -22.39 -17.86
N HIS A 229 8.28 -21.45 -18.78
CA HIS A 229 9.32 -21.54 -19.82
C HIS A 229 10.02 -20.19 -19.97
N GLY A 230 11.35 -20.17 -19.91
CA GLY A 230 12.18 -18.97 -19.97
C GLY A 230 12.71 -18.54 -18.59
N CYS A 231 12.89 -17.24 -18.38
CA CYS A 231 13.46 -16.71 -17.14
C CYS A 231 12.89 -15.32 -16.79
N ALA A 232 12.97 -14.95 -15.52
CA ALA A 232 12.69 -13.59 -15.08
C ALA A 232 13.98 -12.82 -14.77
N LEU A 233 13.98 -11.52 -15.02
CA LEU A 233 15.08 -10.60 -14.77
C LEU A 233 14.63 -9.54 -13.76
N VAL A 234 15.53 -9.21 -12.84
CA VAL A 234 15.36 -8.11 -11.88
C VAL A 234 16.48 -7.11 -12.09
N VAL A 235 16.12 -5.83 -12.09
CA VAL A 235 17.05 -4.71 -11.99
C VAL A 235 17.10 -4.30 -10.54
N GLN A 236 18.26 -4.49 -9.92
CA GLN A 236 18.48 -4.21 -8.52
C GLN A 236 19.34 -2.96 -8.37
N VAL A 237 18.91 -2.07 -7.47
CA VAL A 237 19.68 -0.92 -7.00
C VAL A 237 19.71 -1.03 -5.48
N GLY A 238 20.90 -1.16 -4.90
CA GLY A 238 21.02 -1.44 -3.46
C GLY A 238 20.33 -2.75 -3.10
N ALA A 239 19.36 -2.69 -2.17
CA ALA A 239 18.53 -3.82 -1.77
C ALA A 239 17.22 -3.95 -2.58
N ASP A 240 16.87 -2.94 -3.37
CA ASP A 240 15.54 -2.83 -3.98
C ASP A 240 15.52 -3.31 -5.43
N ALA A 241 14.41 -3.93 -5.83
CA ALA A 241 14.09 -4.15 -7.23
C ALA A 241 13.40 -2.91 -7.79
N VAL A 242 14.01 -2.27 -8.79
CA VAL A 242 13.51 -1.04 -9.45
C VAL A 242 12.94 -1.31 -10.85
N GLY A 243 13.17 -2.50 -11.37
CA GLY A 243 12.63 -2.98 -12.63
C GLY A 243 12.58 -4.49 -12.67
N HIS A 244 11.65 -5.03 -13.44
CA HIS A 244 11.45 -6.46 -13.59
C HIS A 244 11.01 -6.77 -15.01
N GLY A 245 11.38 -7.94 -15.51
CA GLY A 245 10.85 -8.43 -16.78
C GLY A 245 10.84 -9.93 -16.86
N VAL A 246 9.87 -10.47 -17.58
CA VAL A 246 9.73 -11.90 -17.82
C VAL A 246 10.01 -12.17 -19.29
N LEU A 247 11.01 -13.00 -19.54
CA LEU A 247 11.28 -13.61 -20.83
C LEU A 247 10.59 -14.96 -20.84
N ALA A 248 9.54 -15.09 -21.65
CA ALA A 248 8.75 -16.30 -21.75
C ALA A 248 8.79 -16.86 -23.17
N LEU A 249 8.82 -18.19 -23.28
CA LEU A 249 8.60 -18.90 -24.53
C LEU A 249 7.16 -19.43 -24.54
N ASP A 250 6.35 -18.95 -25.47
CA ASP A 250 4.95 -19.35 -25.63
C ASP A 250 4.67 -19.60 -27.11
N ASP A 251 4.12 -20.77 -27.46
CA ASP A 251 3.87 -21.20 -28.85
C ASP A 251 5.05 -20.95 -29.82
N ASP A 252 6.27 -21.35 -29.42
CA ASP A 252 7.53 -21.12 -30.15
C ASP A 252 7.91 -19.65 -30.39
N VAL A 253 7.22 -18.71 -29.72
CA VAL A 253 7.50 -17.27 -29.76
C VAL A 253 8.09 -16.81 -28.44
N TRP A 254 9.34 -16.32 -28.51
CA TRP A 254 9.94 -15.63 -27.37
C TRP A 254 9.30 -14.26 -27.20
N THR A 255 8.73 -14.03 -26.03
CA THR A 255 8.18 -12.74 -25.63
C THR A 255 8.89 -12.19 -24.41
N PHE A 256 9.15 -10.88 -24.40
CA PHE A 256 9.66 -10.20 -23.22
C PHE A 256 8.76 -9.05 -22.83
N ARG A 257 8.51 -8.97 -21.54
CA ARG A 257 7.41 -8.22 -20.99
C ARG A 257 7.90 -7.65 -19.66
N LEU A 258 7.97 -6.31 -19.54
CA LEU A 258 8.74 -5.63 -18.48
C LEU A 258 7.94 -4.52 -17.79
N ILE A 259 8.31 -4.23 -16.55
CA ILE A 259 7.81 -3.12 -15.73
C ILE A 259 9.00 -2.40 -15.10
N ILE A 260 8.90 -1.08 -14.96
CA ILE A 260 9.91 -0.23 -14.30
C ILE A 260 9.14 0.72 -13.40
N GLU A 261 9.57 0.80 -12.14
CA GLU A 261 9.02 1.74 -11.18
C GLU A 261 9.07 3.17 -11.72
N ASP A 262 8.00 3.93 -11.51
CA ASP A 262 7.78 5.25 -12.09
C ASP A 262 8.98 6.19 -11.91
N ALA A 263 9.59 6.22 -10.70
CA ALA A 263 10.75 7.04 -10.38
C ALA A 263 12.03 6.68 -11.17
N TRP A 264 12.10 5.48 -11.73
CA TRP A 264 13.24 4.92 -12.44
C TRP A 264 13.06 4.90 -13.97
N GLN A 265 11.92 5.38 -14.45
CA GLN A 265 11.64 5.50 -15.88
C GLN A 265 12.47 6.62 -16.53
N GLY A 266 12.72 6.50 -17.83
CA GLY A 266 13.48 7.50 -18.60
C GLY A 266 15.00 7.50 -18.37
N GLN A 267 15.53 6.59 -17.55
CA GLN A 267 16.96 6.52 -17.20
C GLN A 267 17.73 5.40 -17.91
N GLY A 268 17.16 4.83 -18.99
CA GLY A 268 17.80 3.76 -19.76
C GLY A 268 17.70 2.36 -19.16
N ILE A 269 17.02 2.18 -18.01
CA ILE A 269 16.78 0.86 -17.40
C ILE A 269 15.99 -0.07 -18.34
N GLY A 270 15.01 0.46 -19.06
CA GLY A 270 14.27 -0.31 -20.07
C GLY A 270 15.19 -0.84 -21.15
N ALA A 271 16.03 0.01 -21.73
CA ALA A 271 17.01 -0.40 -22.73
C ALA A 271 18.02 -1.44 -22.18
N LEU A 272 18.41 -1.31 -20.91
CA LEU A 272 19.27 -2.28 -20.23
C LEU A 272 18.61 -3.66 -20.12
N LEU A 273 17.35 -3.72 -19.65
CA LEU A 273 16.57 -4.96 -19.57
C LEU A 273 16.37 -5.60 -20.95
N LEU A 274 16.03 -4.79 -21.96
CA LEU A 274 15.80 -5.26 -23.32
C LEU A 274 17.07 -5.91 -23.91
N ARG A 275 18.24 -5.32 -23.69
CA ARG A 275 19.53 -5.93 -24.12
C ARG A 275 19.81 -7.26 -23.42
N GLN A 276 19.57 -7.33 -22.11
CA GLN A 276 19.77 -8.56 -21.33
C GLN A 276 18.82 -9.67 -21.76
N ALA A 277 17.53 -9.36 -21.96
CA ALA A 277 16.54 -10.30 -22.43
C ALA A 277 16.86 -10.82 -23.84
N ALA A 278 17.24 -9.93 -24.76
CA ALA A 278 17.61 -10.29 -26.13
C ALA A 278 18.84 -11.20 -26.19
N GLY A 279 19.87 -10.91 -25.39
CA GLY A 279 21.08 -11.73 -25.32
C GLY A 279 20.83 -13.13 -24.73
N ARG A 280 19.91 -13.25 -23.75
CA ARG A 280 19.48 -14.54 -23.19
C ARG A 280 18.63 -15.34 -24.17
N ALA A 281 17.61 -14.72 -24.77
CA ALA A 281 16.79 -15.37 -25.79
C ALA A 281 17.66 -15.92 -26.93
N LYS A 282 18.66 -15.15 -27.38
CA LYS A 282 19.61 -15.61 -28.39
C LYS A 282 20.44 -16.82 -27.93
N GLY A 283 20.92 -16.81 -26.68
CA GLY A 283 21.66 -17.94 -26.10
C GLY A 283 20.83 -19.22 -26.04
N GLU A 284 19.51 -19.08 -25.88
CA GLU A 284 18.52 -20.17 -25.96
C GLU A 284 18.10 -20.52 -27.41
N GLY A 285 18.78 -19.97 -28.41
CA GLY A 285 18.55 -20.28 -29.84
C GLY A 285 17.44 -19.48 -30.51
N ALA A 286 16.91 -18.42 -29.88
CA ALA A 286 15.86 -17.61 -30.48
C ALA A 286 16.35 -16.82 -31.71
N GLU A 287 15.59 -16.87 -32.81
CA GLU A 287 15.84 -16.02 -33.98
C GLU A 287 15.30 -14.59 -33.81
N ARG A 288 14.24 -14.45 -33.01
CA ARG A 288 13.47 -13.21 -32.83
C ARG A 288 12.91 -13.12 -31.41
N LEU A 289 12.80 -11.89 -30.92
CA LEU A 289 12.18 -11.58 -29.63
C LEU A 289 11.06 -10.56 -29.86
N THR A 290 9.88 -10.84 -29.32
CA THR A 290 8.72 -9.96 -29.43
C THR A 290 8.41 -9.28 -28.11
N PHE A 291 8.25 -7.96 -28.13
CA PHE A 291 7.77 -7.19 -27.00
C PHE A 291 6.31 -6.79 -27.26
N VAL A 292 5.48 -6.85 -26.23
CA VAL A 292 4.05 -6.51 -26.30
C VAL A 292 3.75 -5.44 -25.29
N THR A 293 3.09 -4.37 -25.72
CA THR A 293 2.68 -3.26 -24.86
C THR A 293 1.36 -2.64 -25.31
N ALA A 294 0.75 -1.83 -24.44
CA ALA A 294 -0.42 -1.02 -24.74
C ALA A 294 -0.16 -0.10 -25.95
N GLY A 295 -1.21 0.16 -26.73
CA GLY A 295 -1.21 1.11 -27.85
C GLY A 295 -0.76 2.53 -27.47
N SER A 296 -1.03 2.92 -26.21
CA SER A 296 -0.71 4.21 -25.59
C SER A 296 0.72 4.32 -25.07
N ASN A 297 1.44 3.20 -24.93
CA ASN A 297 2.75 3.19 -24.28
C ASN A 297 3.90 3.36 -25.30
N ASP A 298 4.17 4.62 -25.64
CA ASP A 298 5.32 4.98 -26.49
C ASP A 298 6.69 4.83 -25.79
N GLY A 299 6.71 4.59 -24.48
CA GLY A 299 7.93 4.40 -23.71
C GLY A 299 8.72 3.17 -24.15
N LEU A 300 8.03 2.06 -24.43
CA LEU A 300 8.69 0.84 -24.88
C LEU A 300 9.31 0.98 -26.27
N LEU A 301 8.64 1.70 -27.19
CA LEU A 301 9.18 1.98 -28.52
C LEU A 301 10.51 2.74 -28.45
N ARG A 302 10.57 3.77 -27.59
CA ARG A 302 11.81 4.51 -27.33
C ARG A 302 12.89 3.61 -26.73
N ALA A 303 12.54 2.82 -25.71
CA ALA A 303 13.49 1.91 -25.07
C ALA A 303 14.09 0.87 -26.04
N VAL A 304 13.31 0.38 -27.01
CA VAL A 304 13.80 -0.53 -28.07
C VAL A 304 14.79 0.18 -28.99
N GLY A 305 14.51 1.43 -29.37
CA GLY A 305 15.44 2.27 -30.13
C GLY A 305 16.74 2.56 -29.36
N ASP A 306 16.63 2.95 -28.09
CA ASP A 306 17.77 3.24 -27.20
C ASP A 306 18.59 1.97 -26.87
N ALA A 307 17.98 0.79 -26.98
CA ALA A 307 18.69 -0.49 -26.90
C ALA A 307 19.54 -0.78 -28.15
N GLY A 308 19.38 0.00 -29.22
CA GLY A 308 20.08 -0.15 -30.50
C GLY A 308 19.44 -1.18 -31.42
N PHE A 309 18.18 -1.57 -31.17
CA PHE A 309 17.50 -2.56 -31.98
C PHE A 309 16.78 -1.95 -33.17
N VAL A 310 16.83 -2.67 -34.29
CA VAL A 310 15.97 -2.41 -35.45
C VAL A 310 14.79 -3.37 -35.36
N ALA A 311 13.59 -2.84 -35.13
CA ALA A 311 12.40 -3.64 -34.88
C ALA A 311 11.33 -3.46 -35.96
N ARG A 312 10.54 -4.51 -36.19
CA ARG A 312 9.27 -4.42 -36.90
C ARG A 312 8.17 -4.13 -35.90
N VAL A 313 7.40 -3.07 -36.15
CA VAL A 313 6.30 -2.63 -35.28
C VAL A 313 4.97 -2.90 -35.97
N GLU A 314 4.09 -3.65 -35.30
CA GLU A 314 2.73 -3.91 -35.76
C GLU A 314 1.74 -3.51 -34.67
N ARG A 315 0.61 -2.92 -35.05
CA ARG A 315 -0.45 -2.52 -34.13
C ARG A 315 -1.67 -3.39 -34.37
N HIS A 316 -2.12 -4.11 -33.36
CA HIS A 316 -3.24 -5.05 -33.40
C HIS A 316 -4.09 -4.88 -32.15
N ASP A 317 -5.42 -4.72 -32.30
CA ASP A 317 -6.39 -4.72 -31.20
C ASP A 317 -6.01 -3.87 -29.98
N GLY A 318 -5.51 -2.66 -30.22
CA GLY A 318 -5.11 -1.73 -29.16
C GLY A 318 -3.75 -2.02 -28.52
N ASN A 319 -3.02 -3.03 -28.97
CA ASN A 319 -1.65 -3.36 -28.55
C ASN A 319 -0.62 -3.07 -29.65
N VAL A 320 0.63 -2.88 -29.24
CA VAL A 320 1.79 -2.76 -30.12
C VAL A 320 2.69 -3.98 -29.94
N HIS A 321 2.93 -4.69 -31.03
CA HIS A 321 3.87 -5.80 -31.11
C HIS A 321 5.16 -5.31 -31.76
N ILE A 322 6.26 -5.39 -31.02
CA ILE A 322 7.58 -4.92 -31.46
C ILE A 322 8.47 -6.15 -31.59
N THR A 323 8.78 -6.57 -32.81
CA THR A 323 9.59 -7.77 -33.06
C THR A 323 11.00 -7.39 -33.46
N VAL A 324 11.97 -7.86 -32.70
CA VAL A 324 13.41 -7.64 -32.93
C VAL A 324 14.05 -8.93 -33.44
N PRO A 325 14.69 -8.93 -34.61
CA PRO A 325 15.53 -10.04 -35.06
C PRO A 325 16.83 -10.08 -34.26
N LEU A 326 17.24 -11.27 -33.80
CA LEU A 326 18.38 -11.43 -32.89
C LEU A 326 19.73 -11.73 -33.59
N ARG A 327 19.74 -11.70 -34.94
CA ARG A 327 20.94 -11.98 -35.75
C ARG A 327 22.19 -11.20 -35.32
N ASP A 328 22.04 -9.91 -35.01
CA ASP A 328 23.15 -9.00 -34.70
C ASP A 328 23.36 -8.79 -33.18
N VAL A 329 22.58 -9.46 -32.33
CA VAL A 329 22.64 -9.34 -30.87
C VAL A 329 23.79 -10.18 -30.31
N ARG A 330 24.53 -9.70 -29.31
CA ARG A 330 25.53 -10.50 -28.61
C ARG A 330 24.88 -11.33 -27.52
N GLU A 331 25.24 -12.61 -27.41
CA GLU A 331 24.78 -13.49 -26.33
C GLU A 331 25.31 -13.00 -24.98
N VAL A 332 24.49 -13.13 -23.93
CA VAL A 332 24.91 -12.88 -22.54
C VAL A 332 25.34 -14.22 -21.95
N ARG A 333 26.62 -14.34 -21.56
CA ARG A 333 27.11 -15.50 -20.82
C ARG A 333 26.69 -15.38 -19.36
N THR A 334 25.88 -16.33 -18.88
CA THR A 334 25.60 -16.52 -17.45
C THR A 334 26.89 -17.00 -16.75
N GLY A 335 27.27 -16.29 -15.69
CA GLY A 335 28.33 -16.66 -14.75
C GLY A 335 27.74 -16.84 -13.37
#